data_AF-A0A931VY50-F1
#
_entry.id   AF-A0A931VY50-F1
#
_cell.length_a   1.000
_cell.length_b   1.000
_cell.length_c   1.000
_cell.angle_alpha   90.00
_cell.angle_beta   90.00
_cell.angle_gamma   90.00
#
_symmetry.space_group_name_H-M   'P 1'
#
loop_
_entity.id
_entity.type
_entity.pdbx_description
1 polymer ?
#
loop_
_entity_poly.entity_id
_entity_poly.type
_entity_poly.pdbx_seq_one_letter_code
_entity_poly.pdbx_strand_id
1 'polypeptide(L)'
;MEQRTKAFSIIAGALILFGLLVAVIFDLFPGGKVVPVAEEAAVVLPDRDEALPSGAVFDAGNADAFAGVFPGAGSAAPQSPLAREAQDVAVFFLERFGTYSSDSGFSYLDDLAGFETSAMAAQLAAYRALAPARDGFYAITAELASIETDEFLPEARSARFNAVVNRSEVSGGATQVYQQEAVVGLAQSGSGTWLVDSVVWGSRR
;
A
#
# COMPACT_ATOMS: atom_id res chain seq x y z
N MET A 1 -5.10 56.50 -40.56
CA MET A 1 -4.61 56.68 -39.17
C MET A 1 -5.51 56.04 -38.12
N GLU A 2 -6.83 55.97 -38.32
CA GLU A 2 -7.81 55.50 -37.32
C GLU A 2 -7.69 54.02 -36.89
N GLN A 3 -7.26 53.12 -37.77
CA GLN A 3 -7.11 51.68 -37.44
C GLN A 3 -5.94 51.39 -36.50
N ARG A 4 -4.86 52.19 -36.55
CA ARG A 4 -3.70 52.01 -35.66
C ARG A 4 -4.02 52.37 -34.21
N THR A 5 -4.90 53.35 -34.01
CA THR A 5 -5.35 53.79 -32.67
C THR A 5 -6.25 52.74 -32.00
N LYS A 6 -7.07 52.02 -32.79
CA LYS A 6 -7.94 50.93 -32.30
C LYS A 6 -7.14 49.68 -31.91
N ALA A 7 -6.10 49.34 -32.68
CA ALA A 7 -5.21 48.23 -32.32
C ALA A 7 -4.42 48.50 -31.03
N PHE A 8 -3.96 49.74 -30.84
CA PHE A 8 -3.18 50.12 -29.65
C PHE A 8 -4.01 50.07 -28.36
N SER A 9 -5.29 50.46 -28.43
CA SER A 9 -6.21 50.44 -27.28
C SER A 9 -6.59 49.02 -26.85
N ILE A 10 -6.73 48.08 -27.79
CA ILE A 10 -7.00 46.67 -27.48
C ILE A 10 -5.80 46.02 -26.77
N ILE A 11 -4.57 46.28 -27.27
CA ILE A 11 -3.34 45.74 -26.67
C ILE A 11 -3.14 46.30 -25.25
N ALA A 12 -3.35 47.61 -25.07
CA ALA A 12 -3.26 48.23 -23.75
C ALA A 12 -4.27 47.64 -22.76
N GLY A 13 -5.51 47.40 -23.19
CA GLY A 13 -6.54 46.73 -22.37
C GLY A 13 -6.15 45.31 -21.98
N ALA A 14 -5.63 44.51 -22.93
CA ALA A 14 -5.20 43.14 -22.67
C ALA A 14 -4.04 43.05 -21.67
N LEU A 15 -3.07 43.98 -21.74
CA LEU A 15 -1.95 44.02 -20.80
C LEU A 15 -2.39 44.36 -19.37
N ILE A 16 -3.34 45.30 -19.22
CA ILE A 16 -3.90 45.64 -17.91
C ILE A 16 -4.65 44.44 -17.32
N LEU A 17 -5.45 43.76 -18.14
CA LEU A 17 -6.25 42.61 -17.70
C LEU A 17 -5.35 41.42 -17.34
N PHE A 18 -4.27 41.20 -18.10
CA PHE A 18 -3.26 40.20 -17.79
C PHE A 18 -2.52 40.51 -16.49
N GLY A 19 -2.11 41.76 -16.27
CA GLY A 19 -1.46 42.18 -15.02
C GLY A 19 -2.35 41.99 -13.80
N LEU A 20 -3.65 42.27 -13.93
CA LEU A 20 -4.63 42.09 -12.85
C LEU A 20 -4.86 40.60 -12.55
N LEU A 21 -4.88 39.75 -13.58
CA LEU A 21 -4.99 38.30 -13.43
C LEU A 21 -3.74 37.71 -12.75
N VAL A 22 -2.55 38.17 -13.10
CA VAL A 22 -1.29 37.76 -12.45
C VAL A 22 -1.30 38.18 -10.97
N ALA A 23 -1.72 39.42 -10.65
CA ALA A 23 -1.80 39.88 -9.27
C ALA A 23 -2.75 39.03 -8.41
N VAL A 24 -3.93 38.65 -8.95
CA VAL A 24 -4.90 37.79 -8.24
C VAL A 24 -4.34 36.38 -8.03
N ILE A 25 -3.64 35.81 -9.01
CA ILE A 25 -3.01 34.48 -8.86
C ILE A 25 -1.94 34.51 -7.77
N PHE A 26 -1.07 35.52 -7.72
CA PHE A 26 -0.03 35.60 -6.70
C PHE A 26 -0.57 35.90 -5.29
N ASP A 27 -1.69 36.61 -5.17
CA ASP A 27 -2.34 36.89 -3.87
C ASP A 27 -3.12 35.66 -3.32
N LEU A 28 -3.62 34.78 -4.22
CA LEU A 28 -4.28 33.53 -3.83
C LEU A 28 -3.32 32.43 -3.34
N PHE A 29 -2.02 32.58 -3.57
CA PHE A 29 -0.99 31.69 -3.05
C PHE A 29 -0.04 32.48 -2.13
N PRO A 30 -0.49 32.87 -0.92
CA PRO A 30 0.39 33.49 0.06
C PRO A 30 1.56 32.53 0.28
N GLY A 31 2.76 33.01 -0.08
CA GLY A 31 4.01 32.22 -0.08
C GLY A 31 4.05 31.33 1.15
N GLY A 32 4.09 30.02 0.89
CA GLY A 32 3.96 29.00 1.92
C GLY A 32 4.82 29.36 3.11
N LYS A 33 4.18 29.59 4.26
CA LYS A 33 4.89 29.69 5.53
C LYS A 33 5.77 28.47 5.59
N VAL A 34 7.09 28.66 5.56
CA VAL A 34 8.06 27.60 5.80
C VAL A 34 7.75 27.14 7.21
N VAL A 35 6.94 26.07 7.31
CA VAL A 35 6.73 25.36 8.56
C VAL A 35 8.14 24.95 8.97
N PRO A 36 8.64 25.37 10.14
CA PRO A 36 9.91 24.86 10.61
C PRO A 36 9.74 23.34 10.62
N VAL A 37 10.52 22.67 9.77
CA VAL A 37 10.66 21.22 9.81
C VAL A 37 11.01 20.93 11.26
N ALA A 38 10.08 20.31 11.99
CA ALA A 38 10.37 19.85 13.33
C ALA A 38 11.66 19.04 13.19
N GLU A 39 12.70 19.40 13.95
CA GLU A 39 13.89 18.56 14.05
C GLU A 39 13.37 17.18 14.40
N GLU A 40 13.36 16.32 13.39
CA GLU A 40 13.05 14.92 13.53
C GLU A 40 14.16 14.44 14.45
N ALA A 41 13.82 14.27 15.74
CA ALA A 41 14.76 13.76 16.71
C ALA A 41 15.29 12.48 16.07
N ALA A 42 16.58 12.50 15.69
CA ALA A 42 17.18 11.39 15.00
C ALA A 42 16.86 10.17 15.86
N VAL A 43 16.01 9.29 15.33
CA VAL A 43 15.73 8.02 15.99
C VAL A 43 17.06 7.31 15.90
N VAL A 44 17.87 7.44 16.95
CA VAL A 44 19.07 6.65 17.16
C VAL A 44 18.51 5.26 17.43
N LEU A 45 18.22 4.55 16.35
CA LEU A 45 18.08 3.11 16.39
C LEU A 45 19.40 2.63 16.97
N PRO A 46 19.40 1.89 18.10
CA PRO A 46 20.63 1.30 18.60
C PRO A 46 21.28 0.54 17.44
N ASP A 47 22.57 0.79 17.19
CA ASP A 47 23.28 0.12 16.11
C ASP A 47 23.09 -1.38 16.30
N ARG A 48 22.35 -2.00 15.38
CA ARG A 48 21.96 -3.42 15.46
C ARG A 48 23.17 -4.36 15.50
N ASP A 49 24.33 -3.81 15.13
CA ASP A 49 25.63 -4.46 15.08
C ASP A 49 26.43 -4.34 16.39
N GLU A 50 26.02 -3.51 17.37
CA GLU A 50 26.75 -3.33 18.64
C GLU A 50 26.75 -4.60 19.51
N ALA A 51 25.79 -5.51 19.28
CA ALA A 51 25.67 -6.79 19.98
C ALA A 51 26.35 -7.97 19.25
N LEU A 52 26.85 -7.77 18.03
CA LEU A 52 27.55 -8.81 17.28
C LEU A 52 29.06 -8.75 17.56
N PRO A 53 29.75 -9.89 17.74
CA PRO A 53 31.19 -9.89 17.84
C PRO A 53 31.80 -9.27 16.57
N SER A 54 32.67 -8.28 16.75
CA SER A 54 33.43 -7.65 15.66
C SER A 54 34.06 -8.73 14.76
N GLY A 55 33.64 -8.79 13.49
CA GLY A 55 34.16 -9.74 12.51
C GLY A 55 33.51 -11.14 12.49
N ALA A 56 32.39 -11.35 13.19
CA ALA A 56 31.63 -12.59 13.07
C ALA A 56 30.95 -12.69 11.69
N VAL A 57 31.28 -13.72 10.92
CA VAL A 57 30.55 -14.12 9.71
C VAL A 57 29.49 -15.13 10.11
N PHE A 58 28.24 -14.96 9.66
CA PHE A 58 27.19 -15.95 9.90
C PHE A 58 27.55 -17.27 9.21
N ASP A 59 27.55 -18.37 9.97
CA ASP A 59 27.70 -19.74 9.48
C ASP A 59 26.76 -20.69 10.23
N ALA A 60 26.70 -21.95 9.77
CA ALA A 60 25.82 -22.95 10.38
C ALA A 60 26.22 -23.31 11.83
N GLY A 61 27.47 -23.06 12.24
CA GLY A 61 27.99 -23.38 13.57
C GLY A 61 27.70 -22.30 14.62
N ASN A 62 27.39 -21.07 14.20
CA ASN A 62 27.09 -19.95 15.09
C ASN A 62 25.63 -19.45 15.01
N ALA A 63 24.76 -20.19 14.31
CA ALA A 63 23.35 -19.84 14.14
C ALA A 63 22.61 -19.57 15.47
N ASP A 64 22.88 -20.34 16.52
CA ASP A 64 22.25 -20.16 17.84
C ASP A 64 22.68 -18.86 18.53
N ALA A 65 23.94 -18.45 18.35
CA ALA A 65 24.46 -17.21 18.91
C ALA A 65 23.85 -15.98 18.21
N PHE A 66 23.60 -16.08 16.90
CA PHE A 66 22.88 -15.05 16.13
C PHE A 66 21.38 -15.03 16.46
N ALA A 67 20.76 -16.19 16.70
CA ALA A 67 19.36 -16.28 17.10
C ALA A 67 19.07 -15.58 18.45
N GLY A 68 20.00 -15.65 19.41
CA GLY A 68 19.89 -15.00 20.71
C GLY A 68 19.95 -13.46 20.67
N VAL A 69 20.56 -12.88 19.62
CA VAL A 69 20.66 -11.41 19.44
C VAL A 69 19.38 -10.82 18.84
N PHE A 70 18.51 -11.65 18.25
CA PHE A 70 17.23 -11.23 17.69
C PHE A 70 16.05 -11.83 18.49
N PRO A 71 15.68 -11.28 19.66
CA PRO A 71 14.60 -11.81 20.50
C PRO A 71 13.18 -11.72 19.88
N GLY A 72 13.05 -11.27 18.63
CA GLY A 72 11.81 -11.31 17.85
C GLY A 72 11.72 -12.46 16.84
N ALA A 73 12.83 -13.15 16.54
CA ALA A 73 12.82 -14.37 15.75
C ALA A 73 12.49 -15.55 16.69
N GLY A 74 11.28 -15.51 17.27
CA GLY A 74 10.73 -16.70 17.93
C GLY A 74 10.88 -17.87 16.97
N SER A 75 11.31 -19.02 17.50
CA SER A 75 11.48 -20.28 16.78
C SER A 75 10.14 -20.73 16.19
N ALA A 76 9.69 -20.07 15.13
CA ALA A 76 8.64 -20.57 14.28
C ALA A 76 9.23 -21.84 13.67
N ALA A 77 8.52 -22.96 13.87
CA ALA A 77 8.90 -24.21 13.22
C ALA A 77 9.15 -23.93 11.73
N PRO A 78 10.21 -24.49 11.13
CA PRO A 78 10.53 -24.23 9.74
C PRO A 78 9.30 -24.56 8.88
N GLN A 79 8.71 -23.52 8.27
CA GLN A 79 7.55 -23.68 7.41
C GLN A 79 7.91 -24.55 6.20
N SER A 80 6.99 -25.44 5.81
CA SER A 80 7.17 -26.23 4.60
C SER A 80 7.25 -25.32 3.36
N PRO A 81 7.96 -25.73 2.30
CA PRO A 81 8.02 -24.94 1.06
C PRO A 81 6.63 -24.61 0.49
N LEU A 82 5.68 -25.54 0.58
CA LEU A 82 4.30 -25.33 0.13
C LEU A 82 3.54 -24.31 0.98
N ALA A 83 3.79 -24.28 2.29
CA ALA A 83 3.19 -23.29 3.18
C ALA A 83 3.71 -21.88 2.86
N ARG A 84 5.02 -21.77 2.58
CA ARG A 84 5.64 -20.51 2.14
C ARG A 84 5.05 -20.04 0.81
N GLU A 85 4.90 -20.92 -0.17
CA GLU A 85 4.28 -20.58 -1.46
C GLU A 85 2.85 -20.04 -1.27
N ALA A 86 2.03 -20.71 -0.45
CA ALA A 86 0.67 -20.26 -0.15
C ALA A 86 0.66 -18.89 0.56
N GLN A 87 1.60 -18.67 1.47
CA GLN A 87 1.75 -17.40 2.18
C GLN A 87 2.19 -16.28 1.22
N ASP A 88 3.14 -16.53 0.32
CA ASP A 88 3.60 -15.56 -0.67
C ASP A 88 2.46 -15.11 -1.60
N VAL A 89 1.61 -16.06 -2.03
CA VAL A 89 0.38 -15.74 -2.78
C VAL A 89 -0.57 -14.88 -1.94
N ALA A 90 -0.77 -15.20 -0.66
CA ALA A 90 -1.62 -14.43 0.23
C ALA A 90 -1.11 -12.98 0.42
N VAL A 91 0.20 -12.80 0.63
CA VAL A 91 0.85 -11.49 0.77
C VAL A 91 0.65 -10.67 -0.50
N PHE A 92 1.04 -11.22 -1.65
CA PHE A 92 0.88 -10.55 -2.94
C PHE A 92 -0.57 -10.12 -3.17
N PHE A 93 -1.52 -11.04 -2.91
CA PHE A 93 -2.93 -10.76 -3.13
C PHE A 93 -3.44 -9.66 -2.21
N LEU A 94 -3.10 -9.67 -0.92
CA LEU A 94 -3.55 -8.66 0.05
C LEU A 94 -3.06 -7.25 -0.30
N GLU A 95 -1.79 -7.12 -0.70
CA GLU A 95 -1.21 -5.82 -1.05
C GLU A 95 -1.84 -5.25 -2.32
N ARG A 96 -2.05 -6.10 -3.34
CA ARG A 96 -2.70 -5.71 -4.61
C ARG A 96 -4.19 -5.43 -4.44
N PHE A 97 -4.92 -6.29 -3.73
CA PHE A 97 -6.34 -6.10 -3.43
C PHE A 97 -6.57 -4.89 -2.52
N GLY A 98 -5.65 -4.66 -1.59
CA GLY A 98 -5.71 -3.55 -0.67
C GLY A 98 -5.35 -2.20 -1.29
N THR A 99 -4.60 -2.18 -2.39
CA THR A 99 -4.11 -0.97 -3.04
C THR A 99 -4.95 -0.62 -4.27
N TYR A 100 -5.56 0.56 -4.31
CA TYR A 100 -6.31 1.03 -5.48
C TYR A 100 -6.49 2.54 -5.50
N SER A 101 -6.80 3.09 -6.67
CA SER A 101 -7.10 4.51 -6.85
C SER A 101 -8.31 4.69 -7.76
N SER A 102 -9.09 5.75 -7.53
CA SER A 102 -10.16 6.19 -8.42
C SER A 102 -9.63 6.53 -9.81
N ASP A 103 -8.44 7.11 -9.90
CA ASP A 103 -7.88 7.63 -11.14
C ASP A 103 -7.34 6.51 -12.04
N SER A 104 -6.92 5.39 -11.45
CA SER A 104 -6.49 4.21 -12.19
C SER A 104 -7.62 3.24 -12.51
N GLY A 105 -8.88 3.56 -12.14
CA GLY A 105 -10.02 2.68 -12.39
C GLY A 105 -9.86 1.29 -11.76
N PHE A 106 -9.19 1.20 -10.60
CA PHE A 106 -8.90 -0.07 -9.92
C PHE A 106 -8.02 -1.05 -10.71
N SER A 107 -7.12 -0.57 -11.58
CA SER A 107 -6.25 -1.41 -12.41
C SER A 107 -5.45 -2.48 -11.64
N TYR A 108 -5.09 -2.24 -10.38
CA TYR A 108 -4.37 -3.23 -9.54
C TYR A 108 -5.18 -4.49 -9.27
N LEU A 109 -6.50 -4.42 -9.37
CA LEU A 109 -7.35 -5.60 -9.26
C LEU A 109 -7.30 -6.45 -10.55
N ASP A 110 -6.81 -5.91 -11.67
CA ASP A 110 -6.59 -6.69 -12.90
C ASP A 110 -5.34 -7.57 -12.76
N ASP A 111 -4.35 -7.14 -11.97
CA ASP A 111 -3.13 -7.90 -11.65
C ASP A 111 -3.43 -9.18 -10.84
N LEU A 112 -4.62 -9.27 -10.23
CA LEU A 112 -5.05 -10.41 -9.43
C LEU A 112 -5.56 -11.58 -10.30
N ALA A 113 -5.77 -11.34 -11.60
CA ALA A 113 -6.22 -12.37 -12.52
C ALA A 113 -5.24 -13.55 -12.56
N GLY A 114 -5.73 -14.74 -12.21
CA GLY A 114 -4.93 -15.96 -12.14
C GLY A 114 -4.38 -16.30 -10.75
N PHE A 115 -4.55 -15.42 -9.76
CA PHE A 115 -4.22 -15.66 -8.35
C PHE A 115 -5.47 -15.92 -7.49
N GLU A 116 -6.63 -16.03 -8.12
CA GLU A 116 -7.93 -16.14 -7.46
C GLU A 116 -8.75 -17.33 -7.99
N THR A 117 -9.64 -17.86 -7.14
CA THR A 117 -10.68 -18.80 -7.57
C THR A 117 -11.78 -18.05 -8.33
N SER A 118 -12.64 -18.79 -9.04
CA SER A 118 -13.80 -18.19 -9.70
C SER A 118 -14.78 -17.53 -8.71
N ALA A 119 -14.84 -18.04 -7.47
CA ALA A 119 -15.64 -17.45 -6.41
C ALA A 119 -15.07 -16.09 -5.97
N MET A 120 -13.75 -16.02 -5.75
CA MET A 120 -13.08 -14.76 -5.39
C MET A 120 -13.13 -13.73 -6.53
N ALA A 121 -12.97 -14.17 -7.78
CA ALA A 121 -13.12 -13.31 -8.95
C ALA A 121 -14.51 -12.64 -9.01
N ALA A 122 -15.57 -13.40 -8.70
CA ALA A 122 -16.92 -12.87 -8.61
C ALA A 122 -17.07 -11.85 -7.46
N GLN A 123 -16.40 -12.07 -6.32
CA GLN A 123 -16.36 -11.11 -5.22
C GLN A 123 -15.65 -9.82 -5.61
N LEU A 124 -14.51 -9.89 -6.31
CA LEU A 124 -13.80 -8.71 -6.81
C LEU A 124 -14.65 -7.92 -7.81
N ALA A 125 -15.33 -8.61 -8.73
CA ALA A 125 -16.23 -7.96 -9.69
C ALA A 125 -17.38 -7.23 -8.97
N ALA A 126 -17.97 -7.85 -7.95
CA ALA A 126 -18.99 -7.22 -7.11
C ALA A 126 -18.42 -6.02 -6.33
N TYR A 127 -17.20 -6.13 -5.78
CA TYR A 127 -16.52 -5.05 -5.08
C TYR A 127 -16.33 -3.82 -5.98
N ARG A 128 -15.89 -4.02 -7.23
CA ARG A 128 -15.77 -2.93 -8.21
C ARG A 128 -17.12 -2.30 -8.54
N ALA A 129 -18.17 -3.10 -8.73
CA ALA A 129 -19.49 -2.60 -9.06
C ALA A 129 -20.13 -1.81 -7.91
N LEU A 130 -19.80 -2.15 -6.65
CA LEU A 130 -20.28 -1.48 -5.45
C LEU A 130 -19.39 -0.30 -5.02
N ALA A 131 -18.25 -0.09 -5.67
CA ALA A 131 -17.38 1.03 -5.35
C ALA A 131 -18.11 2.35 -5.60
N PRO A 132 -18.29 3.20 -4.58
CA PRO A 132 -19.04 4.44 -4.74
C PRO A 132 -18.29 5.35 -5.72
N ALA A 133 -19.05 6.01 -6.61
CA ALA A 133 -18.53 7.16 -7.32
C ALA A 133 -18.12 8.21 -6.27
N ARG A 134 -16.84 8.59 -6.27
CA ARG A 134 -16.32 9.62 -5.37
C ARG A 134 -16.04 10.89 -6.17
N ASP A 135 -16.42 12.02 -5.58
CA ASP A 135 -16.05 13.33 -6.10
C ASP A 135 -14.60 13.63 -5.69
N GLY A 136 -13.71 13.65 -6.69
CA GLY A 136 -12.29 13.94 -6.51
C GLY A 136 -11.41 12.71 -6.25
N PHE A 137 -10.12 12.97 -6.05
CA PHE A 137 -9.10 11.93 -5.91
C PHE A 137 -9.33 11.06 -4.67
N TYR A 138 -9.28 9.76 -4.88
CA TYR A 138 -9.28 8.75 -3.84
C TYR A 138 -8.22 7.69 -4.12
N ALA A 139 -7.44 7.33 -3.10
CA ALA A 139 -6.52 6.21 -3.18
C ALA A 139 -6.40 5.52 -1.83
N ILE A 140 -6.20 4.20 -1.85
CA ILE A 140 -5.65 3.46 -0.73
C ILE A 140 -4.36 2.79 -1.19
N THR A 141 -3.33 2.87 -0.35
CA THR A 141 -2.14 2.02 -0.41
C THR A 141 -2.16 1.06 0.77
N ALA A 142 -1.86 -0.21 0.52
CA ALA A 142 -1.81 -1.27 1.52
C ALA A 142 -0.42 -1.91 1.53
N GLU A 143 0.13 -2.09 2.73
CA GLU A 143 1.40 -2.76 2.98
C GLU A 143 1.21 -3.79 4.08
N LEU A 144 1.69 -5.01 3.88
CA LEU A 144 1.56 -6.06 4.89
C LEU A 144 2.44 -5.75 6.10
N ALA A 145 1.83 -5.65 7.29
CA ALA A 145 2.55 -5.45 8.54
C ALA A 145 2.98 -6.78 9.17
N SER A 146 2.07 -7.76 9.18
CA SER A 146 2.34 -9.12 9.65
C SER A 146 1.35 -10.11 9.03
N ILE A 147 1.75 -11.37 8.96
CA ILE A 147 0.89 -12.48 8.56
C ILE A 147 1.27 -13.73 9.35
N GLU A 148 0.26 -14.44 9.83
CA GLU A 148 0.40 -15.66 10.62
C GLU A 148 -0.41 -16.78 9.95
N THR A 149 0.14 -17.99 9.97
CA THR A 149 -0.59 -19.18 9.52
C THR A 149 -1.61 -19.56 10.59
N ASP A 150 -2.89 -19.46 10.25
CA ASP A 150 -3.99 -19.95 11.09
C ASP A 150 -4.18 -21.45 10.87
N GLU A 151 -4.25 -21.86 9.60
CA GLU A 151 -4.50 -23.23 9.19
C GLU A 151 -3.73 -23.54 7.90
N PHE A 152 -3.06 -24.70 7.84
CA PHE A 152 -2.41 -25.18 6.62
C PHE A 152 -2.64 -26.68 6.47
N LEU A 153 -3.56 -27.05 5.57
CA LEU A 153 -4.02 -28.42 5.35
C LEU A 153 -3.72 -28.84 3.90
N PRO A 154 -2.50 -29.31 3.59
CA PRO A 154 -2.11 -29.67 2.23
C PRO A 154 -2.93 -30.85 1.68
N GLU A 155 -3.33 -31.80 2.53
CA GLU A 155 -4.19 -32.93 2.14
C GLU A 155 -5.59 -32.47 1.74
N ALA A 156 -6.11 -31.44 2.41
CA ALA A 156 -7.38 -30.80 2.11
C ALA A 156 -7.24 -29.67 1.06
N ARG A 157 -6.03 -29.45 0.52
CA ARG A 157 -5.73 -28.40 -0.47
C ARG A 157 -6.21 -27.02 -0.02
N SER A 158 -6.05 -26.70 1.26
CA SER A 158 -6.52 -25.44 1.84
C SER A 158 -5.51 -24.82 2.79
N ALA A 159 -5.54 -23.50 2.87
CA ALA A 159 -4.78 -22.71 3.83
C ALA A 159 -5.59 -21.50 4.28
N ARG A 160 -5.36 -21.05 5.52
CA ARG A 160 -5.91 -19.81 6.08
C ARG A 160 -4.81 -19.03 6.77
N PHE A 161 -4.80 -17.73 6.53
CA PHE A 161 -3.87 -16.80 7.14
C PHE A 161 -4.60 -15.64 7.80
N ASN A 162 -4.08 -15.22 8.95
CA ASN A 162 -4.48 -13.98 9.63
C ASN A 162 -3.41 -12.93 9.34
N ALA A 163 -3.81 -11.79 8.78
CA ALA A 163 -2.90 -10.73 8.40
C ALA A 163 -3.27 -9.41 9.08
N VAL A 164 -2.26 -8.59 9.34
CA VAL A 164 -2.43 -7.17 9.70
C VAL A 164 -1.82 -6.36 8.57
N VAL A 165 -2.60 -5.42 8.03
CA VAL A 165 -2.22 -4.57 6.90
C VAL A 165 -2.21 -3.11 7.34
N ASN A 166 -1.10 -2.42 7.09
CA ASN A 166 -1.02 -0.97 7.22
C ASN A 166 -1.65 -0.34 5.98
N ARG A 167 -2.60 0.57 6.16
CA ARG A 167 -3.31 1.22 5.05
C ARG A 167 -3.18 2.73 5.15
N SER A 168 -2.89 3.36 4.03
CA SER A 168 -2.89 4.81 3.86
C SER A 168 -3.99 5.20 2.88
N GLU A 169 -5.01 5.89 3.36
CA GLU A 169 -6.16 6.35 2.59
C GLU A 169 -6.03 7.85 2.33
N VAL A 170 -5.96 8.22 1.05
CA VAL A 170 -5.94 9.61 0.60
C VAL A 170 -7.31 9.95 0.01
N SER A 171 -7.97 10.97 0.55
CA SER A 171 -9.25 11.45 0.05
C SER A 171 -9.40 12.95 0.29
N GLY A 172 -9.78 13.70 -0.76
CA GLY A 172 -10.05 15.14 -0.61
C GLY A 172 -8.87 15.97 -0.08
N GLY A 173 -7.64 15.54 -0.34
CA GLY A 173 -6.42 16.19 0.14
C GLY A 173 -6.01 15.84 1.58
N ALA A 174 -6.77 15.00 2.28
CA ALA A 174 -6.40 14.45 3.58
C ALA A 174 -5.85 13.02 3.44
N THR A 175 -4.86 12.68 4.28
CA THR A 175 -4.30 11.33 4.39
C THR A 175 -4.61 10.77 5.77
N GLN A 176 -5.17 9.56 5.81
CA GLN A 176 -5.41 8.80 7.04
C GLN A 176 -4.63 7.50 6.99
N VAL A 177 -3.91 7.20 8.06
CA VAL A 177 -3.18 5.93 8.21
C VAL A 177 -3.85 5.12 9.30
N TYR A 178 -4.10 3.84 9.03
CA TYR A 178 -4.73 2.92 9.97
C TYR A 178 -4.25 1.49 9.73
N GLN A 179 -4.42 0.63 10.74
CA GLN A 179 -4.23 -0.80 10.60
C GLN A 179 -5.56 -1.48 10.34
N GLN A 180 -5.52 -2.58 9.59
CA GLN A 180 -6.70 -3.40 9.36
C GLN A 180 -6.32 -4.87 9.36
N GLU A 181 -7.06 -5.65 10.15
CA GLU A 181 -6.95 -7.11 10.15
C GLU A 181 -7.60 -7.68 8.88
N ALA A 182 -7.07 -8.79 8.38
CA ALA A 182 -7.64 -9.53 7.25
C ALA A 182 -7.49 -11.03 7.47
N VAL A 183 -8.52 -11.79 7.10
CA VAL A 183 -8.46 -13.25 7.04
C VAL A 183 -8.47 -13.65 5.57
N VAL A 184 -7.46 -14.40 5.14
CA VAL A 184 -7.33 -14.87 3.75
C VAL A 184 -7.44 -16.38 3.72
N GLY A 185 -8.40 -16.89 2.95
CA GLY A 185 -8.53 -18.30 2.64
C GLY A 185 -7.97 -18.61 1.25
N LEU A 186 -7.18 -19.67 1.14
CA LEU A 186 -6.64 -20.17 -0.12
C LEU A 186 -7.12 -21.60 -0.37
N ALA A 187 -7.29 -21.91 -1.65
CA ALA A 187 -7.55 -23.25 -2.16
C ALA A 187 -6.51 -23.62 -3.22
N GLN A 188 -6.07 -24.87 -3.21
CA GLN A 188 -5.17 -25.38 -4.24
C GLN A 188 -5.99 -25.92 -5.42
N SER A 189 -5.66 -25.48 -6.63
CA SER A 189 -6.31 -25.94 -7.85
C SER A 189 -6.06 -27.43 -8.12
N GLY A 190 -6.77 -27.99 -9.11
CA GLY A 190 -6.55 -29.35 -9.59
C GLY A 190 -5.09 -29.63 -9.99
N SER A 191 -4.38 -28.60 -10.49
CA SER A 191 -2.98 -28.65 -10.92
C SER A 191 -1.95 -28.40 -9.82
N GLY A 192 -2.39 -28.13 -8.58
CA GLY A 192 -1.49 -27.86 -7.46
C GLY A 192 -1.11 -26.38 -7.26
N THR A 193 -1.73 -25.46 -7.99
CA THR A 193 -1.47 -24.02 -7.83
C THR A 193 -2.32 -23.43 -6.73
N TRP A 194 -1.73 -22.68 -5.80
CA TRP A 194 -2.48 -21.97 -4.77
C TRP A 194 -3.21 -20.75 -5.35
N LEU A 195 -4.48 -20.60 -5.00
CA LEU A 195 -5.34 -19.49 -5.41
C LEU A 195 -6.07 -18.94 -4.18
N VAL A 196 -6.28 -17.64 -4.12
CA VAL A 196 -7.10 -17.01 -3.09
C VAL A 196 -8.57 -17.29 -3.35
N ASP A 197 -9.24 -17.84 -2.35
CA ASP A 197 -10.66 -18.20 -2.42
C ASP A 197 -11.55 -17.19 -1.67
N SER A 198 -11.01 -16.56 -0.64
CA SER A 198 -11.73 -15.54 0.12
C SER A 198 -10.79 -14.56 0.80
N VAL A 199 -11.25 -13.31 0.95
CA VAL A 199 -10.63 -12.31 1.82
C VAL A 199 -11.73 -11.64 2.63
N VAL A 200 -11.57 -11.63 3.96
CA VAL A 200 -12.48 -10.96 4.88
C VAL A 200 -11.71 -9.88 5.63
N TRP A 201 -12.03 -8.62 5.36
CA TRP A 201 -11.46 -7.48 6.07
C TRP A 201 -12.13 -7.28 7.43
N GLY A 202 -11.32 -7.18 8.48
CA GLY A 202 -11.73 -6.86 9.83
C GLY A 202 -11.92 -5.36 10.06
N SER A 203 -12.05 -4.98 11.33
CA SER A 203 -12.20 -3.58 11.74
C SER A 203 -10.90 -2.79 11.53
N ARG A 204 -11.06 -1.51 11.16
CA ARG A 204 -9.95 -0.54 11.10
C ARG A 204 -9.57 -0.13 12.54
N ARG A 205 -8.27 -0.03 12.83
CA ARG A 205 -7.73 0.40 14.12
C ARG A 205 -6.74 1.55 13.93
#